data_AF-A0A7W6F9L2-F1
#
_entry.id   AF-A0A7W6F9L2-F1
#
_cell.length_a   1.000
_cell.length_b   1.000
_cell.length_c   1.000
_cell.angle_alpha   90.00
_cell.angle_beta   90.00
_cell.angle_gamma   90.00
#
_symmetry.space_group_name_H-M   'P 1'
#
loop_
_entity.id
_entity.type
_entity.pdbx_description
1 polymer ?
#
loop_
_entity_poly.entity_id
_entity_poly.type
_entity_poly.pdbx_seq_one_letter_code
_entity_poly.pdbx_strand_id
1 'polypeptide(L)'
;MTSLVICVAGKHDLAVSALRYLLDHYPDHQILFIPNAKDAGVDDWQPSLLWHATTWGVRRTTLEAVYKEPNLRFFSLEFDKIIPVNQFSSRFLYNIHFSKLPKYRGVYTSAHPILNGEVKSGVTLHLMDHGIDTGDIIDMLEVSIGPDDTVRDLYCKNLATAKILFSKNVDRLVAGDFIATKQSLNGASYYSLKSISYSTIKLDLRKTAFEIHNQVRAFVFREFQLPQFNGWSICRSLITNQRSSSRAGHVIEETDTYFRVASIDNDVLLFKDYYPQLWSAAKIGDLNSLAVTLDKVDDLDLRNGNGWNALMIAAYHGQVLVMQRLLAAGADPDAANYKGTTVLMYALSRYEQTQEFAGFDLIASAAKRLNAIDHTGRTIREWIVEKSFPHLLDKLSP
;
A
#
# COMPACT_ATOMS: atom_id res chain seq x y z
N MET A 1 -31.16 -6.46 23.20
CA MET A 1 -29.74 -6.43 23.65
C MET A 1 -29.41 -5.01 24.04
N THR A 2 -28.56 -4.79 25.04
CA THR A 2 -28.05 -3.45 25.37
C THR A 2 -27.29 -2.90 24.16
N SER A 3 -27.56 -1.67 23.73
CA SER A 3 -26.83 -1.06 22.61
C SER A 3 -25.36 -0.92 22.99
N LEU A 4 -24.47 -1.40 22.11
CA LEU A 4 -23.03 -1.33 22.29
C LEU A 4 -22.48 -0.04 21.68
N VAL A 5 -21.32 0.38 22.17
CA VAL A 5 -20.48 1.36 21.48
C VAL A 5 -19.33 0.60 20.82
N ILE A 6 -19.21 0.68 19.51
CA ILE A 6 -18.13 0.04 18.74
C ILE A 6 -17.22 1.12 18.20
N CYS A 7 -15.93 1.04 18.49
CA CYS A 7 -14.94 2.02 18.06
C CYS A 7 -13.85 1.35 17.22
N VAL A 8 -13.66 1.85 16.00
CA VAL A 8 -12.55 1.47 15.12
C VAL A 8 -11.47 2.54 15.19
N ALA A 9 -10.30 2.18 15.72
CA ALA A 9 -9.14 3.05 15.79
C ALA A 9 -8.05 2.54 14.85
N GLY A 10 -7.63 3.34 13.88
CA GLY A 10 -6.68 2.85 12.87
C GLY A 10 -6.55 3.69 11.62
N LYS A 11 -6.13 3.03 10.54
CA LYS A 11 -5.95 3.61 9.21
C LYS A 11 -6.04 2.55 8.12
N HIS A 12 -5.91 3.00 6.87
CA HIS A 12 -5.78 2.17 5.67
C HIS A 12 -7.01 1.26 5.40
N ASP A 13 -6.89 0.39 4.41
CA ASP A 13 -7.99 -0.45 3.93
C ASP A 13 -8.55 -1.38 5.01
N LEU A 14 -7.73 -1.85 5.96
CA LEU A 14 -8.22 -2.69 7.06
C LEU A 14 -9.23 -1.94 7.92
N ALA A 15 -8.91 -0.73 8.37
CA ALA A 15 -9.81 0.05 9.21
C ALA A 15 -11.04 0.54 8.43
N VAL A 16 -10.85 0.98 7.17
CA VAL A 16 -11.95 1.42 6.29
C VAL A 16 -12.93 0.28 6.03
N SER A 17 -12.43 -0.90 5.66
CA SER A 17 -13.25 -2.08 5.39
C SER A 17 -13.95 -2.59 6.65
N ALA A 18 -13.26 -2.63 7.79
CA ALA A 18 -13.85 -3.02 9.06
C ALA A 18 -14.98 -2.07 9.49
N LEU A 19 -14.76 -0.76 9.37
CA LEU A 19 -15.75 0.25 9.68
C LEU A 19 -16.99 0.12 8.78
N ARG A 20 -16.80 -0.05 7.47
CA ARG A 20 -17.90 -0.27 6.52
C ARG A 20 -18.71 -1.51 6.89
N TYR A 21 -18.03 -2.63 7.14
CA TYR A 21 -18.67 -3.87 7.53
C TYR A 21 -19.53 -3.70 8.79
N LEU A 22 -19.00 -3.01 9.81
CA LEU A 22 -19.72 -2.75 11.05
C LEU A 22 -20.97 -1.90 10.81
N LEU A 23 -20.90 -0.86 9.98
CA LEU A 23 -22.06 -0.02 9.63
C LEU A 23 -23.17 -0.82 8.95
N ASP A 24 -22.79 -1.76 8.08
CA ASP A 24 -23.74 -2.57 7.31
C ASP A 24 -24.42 -3.66 8.14
N HIS A 25 -23.71 -4.25 9.12
CA HIS A 25 -24.18 -5.45 9.84
C HIS A 25 -24.61 -5.17 11.28
N TYR A 26 -24.24 -4.02 11.86
CA TYR A 26 -24.54 -3.65 13.24
C TYR A 26 -25.21 -2.26 13.35
N PRO A 27 -26.31 -1.99 12.60
CA PRO A 27 -26.94 -0.67 12.57
C PRO A 27 -27.56 -0.24 13.91
N ASP A 28 -27.85 -1.19 14.79
CA ASP A 28 -28.45 -0.93 16.12
C ASP A 28 -27.41 -0.50 17.19
N HIS A 29 -26.14 -0.41 16.82
CA HIS A 29 -25.04 -0.04 17.69
C HIS A 29 -24.46 1.32 17.33
N GLN A 30 -23.95 2.03 18.33
CA GLN A 30 -23.24 3.27 18.09
C GLN A 30 -21.85 2.96 17.53
N ILE A 31 -21.58 3.36 16.29
CA ILE A 31 -20.30 3.15 15.63
C ILE A 31 -19.52 4.47 15.60
N LEU A 32 -18.29 4.41 16.11
CA LEU A 32 -17.35 5.53 16.20
C LEU A 32 -16.03 5.17 15.51
N PHE A 33 -15.25 6.18 15.16
CA PHE A 33 -13.90 5.97 14.64
C PHE A 33 -12.88 6.95 15.21
N ILE A 34 -11.61 6.50 15.25
CA ILE A 34 -10.44 7.29 15.62
C ILE A 34 -9.37 7.10 14.53
N PRO A 35 -9.12 8.08 13.66
CA PRO A 35 -8.06 7.97 12.67
C PRO A 35 -6.69 8.14 13.31
N ASN A 36 -5.66 7.56 12.69
CA ASN A 36 -4.27 7.82 13.05
C ASN A 36 -3.92 9.31 12.91
N ALA A 37 -2.90 9.77 13.64
CA ALA A 37 -2.55 11.20 13.70
C ALA A 37 -2.10 11.78 12.35
N LYS A 38 -1.53 10.93 11.48
CA LYS A 38 -1.04 11.31 10.14
C LYS A 38 -2.05 11.10 9.02
N ASP A 39 -3.25 10.63 9.32
CA ASP A 39 -4.30 10.50 8.31
C ASP A 39 -4.79 11.90 7.90
N ALA A 40 -4.43 12.32 6.68
CA ALA A 40 -4.71 13.66 6.16
C ALA A 40 -6.13 13.82 5.58
N GLY A 41 -6.98 12.78 5.63
CA GLY A 41 -8.31 12.84 5.01
C GLY A 41 -8.26 12.78 3.49
N VAL A 42 -7.22 12.16 2.91
CA VAL A 42 -7.05 12.00 1.47
C VAL A 42 -6.51 10.60 1.21
N ASP A 43 -7.13 9.87 0.29
CA ASP A 43 -6.65 8.58 -0.17
C ASP A 43 -5.30 8.73 -0.90
N ASP A 44 -4.36 7.87 -0.54
CA ASP A 44 -3.10 7.66 -1.25
C ASP A 44 -3.05 6.21 -1.76
N TRP A 45 -1.88 5.57 -1.77
CA TRP A 45 -1.79 4.15 -2.09
C TRP A 45 -2.59 3.25 -1.13
N GLN A 46 -3.07 3.80 -0.01
CA GLN A 46 -4.08 3.26 0.89
C GLN A 46 -5.24 4.25 1.11
N PRO A 47 -6.46 3.76 1.39
CA PRO A 47 -7.59 4.63 1.68
C PRO A 47 -7.47 5.30 3.06
N SER A 48 -7.96 6.54 3.15
CA SER A 48 -8.02 7.34 4.36
C SER A 48 -9.23 6.96 5.20
N LEU A 49 -9.02 6.52 6.45
CA LEU A 49 -10.12 6.26 7.36
C LEU A 49 -10.89 7.55 7.64
N LEU A 50 -10.17 8.67 7.82
CA LEU A 50 -10.79 9.97 8.07
C LEU A 50 -11.72 10.39 6.93
N TRP A 51 -11.27 10.28 5.69
CA TRP A 51 -12.07 10.67 4.52
C TRP A 51 -13.32 9.78 4.40
N HIS A 52 -13.14 8.46 4.33
CA HIS A 52 -14.24 7.52 4.12
C HIS A 52 -15.28 7.58 5.25
N ALA A 53 -14.83 7.57 6.52
CA ALA A 53 -15.74 7.62 7.66
C ALA A 53 -16.54 8.92 7.72
N THR A 54 -15.92 10.06 7.36
CA THR A 54 -16.59 11.36 7.32
C THR A 54 -17.61 11.43 6.19
N THR A 55 -17.26 10.92 5.01
CA THR A 55 -18.16 10.82 3.86
C THR A 55 -19.38 9.94 4.15
N TRP A 56 -19.23 8.91 4.98
CA TRP A 56 -20.34 8.06 5.43
C TRP A 56 -21.10 8.63 6.64
N GLY A 57 -20.75 9.82 7.14
CA GLY A 57 -21.42 10.44 8.28
C GLY A 57 -21.16 9.78 9.63
N VAL A 58 -20.08 8.99 9.76
CA VAL A 58 -19.72 8.34 11.03
C VAL A 58 -19.16 9.38 12.00
N ARG A 59 -19.54 9.28 13.28
CA ARG A 59 -19.05 10.20 14.31
C ARG A 59 -17.59 9.90 14.68
N ARG A 60 -16.72 10.88 14.48
CA ARG A 60 -15.34 10.87 14.99
C ARG A 60 -15.30 11.01 16.50
N THR A 61 -14.35 10.34 17.16
CA THR A 61 -14.12 10.44 18.62
C THR A 61 -12.62 10.53 18.96
N THR A 62 -12.28 10.52 20.25
CA THR A 62 -10.91 10.42 20.77
C THR A 62 -10.77 9.26 21.73
N LEU A 63 -9.54 8.89 22.08
CA LEU A 63 -9.29 7.83 23.08
C LEU A 63 -9.88 8.21 24.44
N GLU A 64 -9.70 9.46 24.85
CA GLU A 64 -10.18 9.99 26.14
C GLU A 64 -11.69 9.91 26.27
N ALA A 65 -12.41 10.14 25.16
CA ALA A 65 -13.86 10.07 25.13
C ALA A 65 -14.40 8.63 25.26
N VAL A 66 -13.64 7.61 24.85
CA VAL A 66 -14.08 6.20 24.90
C VAL A 66 -13.55 5.43 26.11
N TYR A 67 -12.56 5.95 26.83
CA TYR A 67 -12.01 5.31 28.04
C TYR A 67 -13.09 4.92 29.04
N LYS A 68 -14.05 5.81 29.31
CA LYS A 68 -15.07 5.57 30.34
C LYS A 68 -16.29 4.80 29.86
N GLU A 69 -16.35 4.37 28.59
CA GLU A 69 -17.51 3.69 28.03
C GLU A 69 -17.52 2.19 28.43
N PRO A 70 -18.42 1.76 29.34
CA PRO A 70 -18.43 0.39 29.84
C PRO A 70 -18.89 -0.64 28.80
N ASN A 71 -19.70 -0.24 27.83
CA ASN A 71 -20.22 -1.14 26.78
C ASN A 71 -19.36 -1.12 25.51
N LEU A 72 -18.14 -0.62 25.59
CA LEU A 72 -17.24 -0.46 24.45
C LEU A 72 -16.79 -1.82 23.89
N ARG A 73 -16.74 -1.92 22.56
CA ARG A 73 -15.89 -2.84 21.78
C ARG A 73 -14.88 -2.00 21.02
N PHE A 74 -13.62 -2.11 21.38
CA PHE A 74 -12.56 -1.30 20.78
C PHE A 74 -11.70 -2.18 19.86
N PHE A 75 -11.54 -1.73 18.62
CA PHE A 75 -10.73 -2.41 17.61
C PHE A 75 -9.57 -1.50 17.20
N SER A 76 -8.34 -1.90 17.56
CA SER A 76 -7.10 -1.32 17.06
C SER A 76 -6.69 -2.02 15.75
N LEU A 77 -6.68 -1.28 14.65
CA LEU A 77 -6.40 -1.77 13.30
C LEU A 77 -5.32 -0.90 12.65
N GLU A 78 -4.05 -1.27 12.81
CA GLU A 78 -2.88 -0.47 12.42
C GLU A 78 -2.78 0.91 13.12
N PHE A 79 -3.23 0.99 14.38
CA PHE A 79 -3.24 2.22 15.15
C PHE A 79 -1.83 2.69 15.55
N ASP A 80 -1.58 4.01 15.53
CA ASP A 80 -0.23 4.58 15.69
C ASP A 80 0.13 5.03 17.11
N LYS A 81 -0.78 4.87 18.08
CA LYS A 81 -0.56 5.26 19.47
C LYS A 81 -0.49 4.04 20.37
N ILE A 82 0.39 4.11 21.36
CA ILE A 82 0.35 3.18 22.49
C ILE A 82 -0.95 3.47 23.27
N ILE A 83 -1.76 2.43 23.47
CA ILE A 83 -3.06 2.52 24.12
C ILE A 83 -2.86 2.26 25.62
N PRO A 84 -3.20 3.21 26.51
CA PRO A 84 -3.12 3.00 27.95
C PRO A 84 -4.34 2.18 28.41
N VAL A 85 -4.25 0.85 28.28
CA VAL A 85 -5.38 -0.07 28.53
C VAL A 85 -5.99 0.06 29.93
N ASN A 86 -5.23 0.51 30.93
CA ASN A 86 -5.72 0.74 32.30
C ASN A 86 -6.74 1.89 32.41
N GLN A 87 -6.83 2.75 31.42
CA GLN A 87 -7.81 3.85 31.42
C GLN A 87 -9.19 3.40 30.97
N PHE A 88 -9.31 2.24 30.31
CA PHE A 88 -10.57 1.74 29.78
C PHE A 88 -11.42 1.06 30.86
N SER A 89 -12.71 1.43 30.93
CA SER A 89 -13.72 0.72 31.72
C SER A 89 -14.10 -0.63 31.09
N SER A 90 -14.00 -0.75 29.77
CA SER A 90 -14.26 -2.00 29.05
C SER A 90 -13.01 -2.87 28.96
N ARG A 91 -13.19 -4.19 29.10
CA ARG A 91 -12.16 -5.20 28.88
C ARG A 91 -12.07 -5.69 27.42
N PHE A 92 -13.01 -5.29 26.56
CA PHE A 92 -13.11 -5.76 25.18
C PHE A 92 -12.28 -4.90 24.24
N LEU A 93 -10.96 -5.03 24.38
CA LEU A 93 -9.94 -4.26 23.68
C LEU A 93 -9.16 -5.21 22.76
N TYR A 94 -9.40 -5.10 21.46
CA TYR A 94 -8.85 -6.00 20.45
C TYR A 94 -7.83 -5.30 19.58
N ASN A 95 -6.81 -6.03 19.13
CA ASN A 95 -5.84 -5.56 18.14
C ASN A 95 -5.62 -6.64 17.07
N ILE A 96 -5.45 -6.23 15.81
CA ILE A 96 -4.91 -7.09 14.76
C ILE A 96 -3.46 -6.66 14.49
N HIS A 97 -2.53 -7.57 14.75
CA HIS A 97 -1.10 -7.37 14.54
C HIS A 97 -0.60 -8.18 13.34
N PHE A 98 0.26 -7.60 12.51
CA PHE A 98 0.77 -8.22 11.28
C PHE A 98 1.99 -9.09 11.52
N SER A 99 1.86 -10.06 12.42
CA SER A 99 2.82 -11.16 12.57
C SER A 99 2.15 -12.43 13.10
N LYS A 100 2.90 -13.54 13.04
CA LYS A 100 2.57 -14.79 13.72
C LYS A 100 3.10 -14.74 15.16
N LEU A 101 2.36 -14.08 16.05
CA LEU A 101 2.74 -13.96 17.48
C LEU A 101 3.00 -15.33 18.11
N PRO A 102 4.03 -15.47 18.99
CA PRO A 102 4.75 -14.39 19.68
C PRO A 102 5.97 -13.83 18.93
N LYS A 103 6.25 -14.27 17.69
CA LYS A 103 7.34 -13.70 16.88
C LYS A 103 6.96 -12.32 16.33
N TYR A 104 7.94 -11.46 16.15
CA TYR A 104 7.83 -10.17 15.45
C TYR A 104 6.81 -9.19 16.07
N ARG A 105 6.82 -9.06 17.40
CA ARG A 105 6.15 -7.93 18.08
C ARG A 105 6.75 -6.59 17.65
N GLY A 106 5.98 -5.52 17.76
CA GLY A 106 6.42 -4.17 17.46
C GLY A 106 6.25 -3.81 15.99
N VAL A 107 7.30 -3.31 15.35
CA VAL A 107 7.18 -2.57 14.07
C VAL A 107 7.95 -3.23 12.93
N TYR A 108 7.68 -2.76 11.70
CA TYR A 108 8.31 -3.23 10.45
C TYR A 108 8.18 -4.74 10.22
N THR A 109 7.02 -5.29 10.59
CA THR A 109 6.75 -6.73 10.54
C THR A 109 6.62 -7.29 9.12
N SER A 110 6.59 -6.43 8.09
CA SER A 110 6.73 -6.85 6.70
C SER A 110 8.19 -6.87 6.23
N ALA A 111 9.12 -6.22 6.93
CA ALA A 111 10.54 -6.19 6.58
C ALA A 111 11.34 -7.25 7.37
N HIS A 112 11.14 -7.34 8.69
CA HIS A 112 11.94 -8.23 9.54
C HIS A 112 11.83 -9.73 9.21
N PRO A 113 10.64 -10.30 8.92
CA PRO A 113 10.55 -11.69 8.48
C PRO A 113 11.33 -11.95 7.20
N ILE A 114 11.26 -11.03 6.25
CA ILE A 114 11.98 -11.08 4.98
C ILE A 114 13.50 -11.03 5.21
N LEU A 115 13.98 -10.06 5.99
CA LEU A 115 15.40 -9.91 6.34
C LEU A 115 15.95 -11.18 7.02
N ASN A 116 15.15 -11.81 7.87
CA ASN A 116 15.54 -13.02 8.61
C ASN A 116 15.36 -14.31 7.80
N GLY A 117 14.96 -14.23 6.53
CA GLY A 117 14.80 -15.38 5.65
C GLY A 117 13.61 -16.28 5.99
N GLU A 118 12.60 -15.76 6.69
CA GLU A 118 11.37 -16.50 6.95
C GLU A 118 10.62 -16.77 5.63
N VAL A 119 10.05 -17.96 5.50
CA VAL A 119 9.15 -18.34 4.40
C VAL A 119 7.68 -18.17 4.77
N LYS A 120 7.40 -17.81 6.02
CA LYS A 120 6.05 -17.66 6.58
C LYS A 120 6.04 -16.51 7.60
N SER A 121 4.98 -15.73 7.57
CA SER A 121 4.57 -14.78 8.61
C SER A 121 3.13 -15.11 9.03
N GLY A 122 2.37 -14.13 9.50
CA GLY A 122 0.96 -14.28 9.82
C GLY A 122 0.33 -12.96 10.24
N VAL A 123 -0.95 -13.04 10.55
CA VAL A 123 -1.72 -11.97 11.19
C VAL A 123 -2.39 -12.55 12.43
N THR A 124 -2.34 -11.81 13.54
CA THR A 124 -2.85 -12.27 14.83
C THR A 124 -3.87 -11.29 15.37
N LEU A 125 -5.04 -11.81 15.74
CA LEU A 125 -6.05 -11.10 16.52
C LEU A 125 -5.80 -11.44 17.99
N HIS A 126 -5.59 -10.43 18.81
CA HIS A 126 -5.29 -10.62 20.22
C HIS A 126 -5.94 -9.54 21.10
N LEU A 127 -6.04 -9.82 22.39
CA LEU A 127 -6.40 -8.84 23.40
C LEU A 127 -5.25 -7.84 23.59
N MET A 128 -5.58 -6.59 23.87
CA MET A 128 -4.59 -5.60 24.30
C MET A 128 -4.32 -5.70 25.80
N ASP A 129 -3.06 -5.55 26.18
CA ASP A 129 -2.61 -5.44 27.56
C ASP A 129 -1.63 -4.26 27.72
N HIS A 130 -0.88 -4.19 28.82
CA HIS A 130 0.06 -3.08 29.07
C HIS A 130 1.31 -3.11 28.19
N GLY A 131 1.60 -4.24 27.52
CA GLY A 131 2.76 -4.39 26.66
C GLY A 131 2.46 -4.16 25.19
N ILE A 132 3.49 -4.28 24.36
CA ILE A 132 3.39 -4.12 22.91
C ILE A 132 3.21 -5.51 22.30
N ASP A 133 2.01 -5.78 21.78
CA ASP A 133 1.63 -7.04 21.14
C ASP A 133 1.82 -8.29 22.03
N THR A 134 1.58 -8.15 23.34
CA THR A 134 1.80 -9.21 24.34
C THR A 134 0.54 -9.92 24.83
N GLY A 135 -0.63 -9.32 24.66
CA GLY A 135 -1.87 -9.88 25.19
C GLY A 135 -2.31 -11.18 24.52
N ASP A 136 -3.28 -11.85 25.14
CA ASP A 136 -3.70 -13.20 24.79
C ASP A 136 -4.29 -13.30 23.37
N ILE A 137 -3.93 -14.36 22.64
CA ILE A 137 -4.30 -14.59 21.24
C ILE A 137 -5.71 -15.17 21.16
N ILE A 138 -6.56 -14.57 20.32
CA ILE A 138 -7.93 -15.02 20.03
C ILE A 138 -7.99 -15.90 18.77
N ASP A 139 -7.29 -15.47 17.72
CA ASP A 139 -7.20 -16.20 16.45
C ASP A 139 -5.99 -15.72 15.64
N MET A 140 -5.58 -16.51 14.67
CA MET A 140 -4.41 -16.22 13.85
C MET A 140 -4.54 -16.91 12.49
N LEU A 141 -4.07 -16.24 11.45
CA LEU A 141 -3.90 -16.83 10.13
C LEU A 141 -2.44 -16.71 9.69
N GLU A 142 -1.95 -17.76 9.05
CA GLU A 142 -0.60 -17.79 8.48
C GLU A 142 -0.56 -17.13 7.11
N VAL A 143 0.54 -16.45 6.81
CA VAL A 143 0.78 -15.83 5.51
C VAL A 143 2.08 -16.40 4.94
N SER A 144 2.04 -16.93 3.72
CA SER A 144 3.25 -17.42 3.05
C SER A 144 4.05 -16.26 2.46
N ILE A 145 5.37 -16.33 2.58
CA ILE A 145 6.32 -15.40 1.98
C ILE A 145 6.97 -16.13 0.80
N GLY A 146 6.67 -15.67 -0.41
CA GLY A 146 7.30 -16.13 -1.64
C GLY A 146 8.77 -15.73 -1.72
N PRO A 147 9.57 -16.41 -2.56
CA PRO A 147 10.99 -16.12 -2.70
C PRO A 147 11.25 -14.66 -3.12
N ASP A 148 10.44 -14.14 -4.05
CA ASP A 148 10.58 -12.79 -4.60
C ASP A 148 9.61 -11.77 -3.98
N ASP A 149 8.81 -12.17 -2.97
CA ASP A 149 7.92 -11.24 -2.29
C ASP A 149 8.73 -10.09 -1.67
N THR A 150 8.34 -8.87 -2.02
CA THR A 150 8.86 -7.65 -1.40
C THR A 150 8.15 -7.36 -0.08
N VAL A 151 8.69 -6.40 0.68
CA VAL A 151 8.03 -5.85 1.87
C VAL A 151 6.64 -5.30 1.56
N ARG A 152 6.43 -4.74 0.35
CA ARG A 152 5.13 -4.26 -0.10
C ARG A 152 4.17 -5.43 -0.34
N ASP A 153 4.63 -6.49 -0.98
CA ASP A 153 3.79 -7.68 -1.25
C ASP A 153 3.38 -8.35 0.06
N LEU A 154 4.32 -8.53 1.00
CA LEU A 154 4.01 -9.08 2.31
C LEU A 154 3.05 -8.18 3.10
N TYR A 155 3.21 -6.86 3.03
CA TYR A 155 2.26 -5.92 3.62
C TYR A 155 0.86 -6.11 3.04
N CYS A 156 0.71 -6.15 1.70
CA CYS A 156 -0.58 -6.36 1.05
C CYS A 156 -1.20 -7.72 1.39
N LYS A 157 -0.40 -8.80 1.45
CA LYS A 157 -0.86 -10.13 1.87
C LYS A 157 -1.33 -10.14 3.32
N ASN A 158 -0.60 -9.48 4.22
CA ASN A 158 -1.01 -9.32 5.61
C ASN A 158 -2.33 -8.54 5.70
N LEU A 159 -2.46 -7.43 4.97
CA LEU A 159 -3.66 -6.60 4.96
C LEU A 159 -4.89 -7.39 4.49
N ALA A 160 -4.78 -8.13 3.39
CA ALA A 160 -5.85 -8.99 2.88
C ALA A 160 -6.21 -10.09 3.89
N THR A 161 -5.21 -10.73 4.49
CA THR A 161 -5.42 -11.79 5.49
C THR A 161 -6.03 -11.24 6.78
N ALA A 162 -5.67 -10.02 7.18
CA ALA A 162 -6.23 -9.33 8.34
C ALA A 162 -7.72 -9.00 8.14
N LYS A 163 -8.14 -8.63 6.93
CA LYS A 163 -9.56 -8.43 6.60
C LYS A 163 -10.34 -9.73 6.74
N ILE A 164 -9.79 -10.85 6.23
CA ILE A 164 -10.39 -12.18 6.40
C ILE A 164 -10.48 -12.54 7.89
N LEU A 165 -9.39 -12.33 8.64
CA LEU A 165 -9.33 -12.60 10.08
C LEU A 165 -10.37 -11.77 10.83
N PHE A 166 -10.52 -10.49 10.50
CA PHE A 166 -11.53 -9.62 11.10
C PHE A 166 -12.94 -10.14 10.82
N SER A 167 -13.31 -10.35 9.56
CA SER A 167 -14.66 -10.80 9.17
C SER A 167 -15.00 -12.17 9.76
N LYS A 168 -14.04 -13.09 9.85
CA LYS A 168 -14.23 -14.41 10.49
C LYS A 168 -14.59 -14.29 11.98
N ASN A 169 -14.17 -13.21 12.65
CA ASN A 169 -14.20 -13.11 14.10
C ASN A 169 -15.13 -12.01 14.65
N VAL A 170 -15.53 -11.05 13.83
CA VAL A 170 -16.23 -9.84 14.30
C VAL A 170 -17.50 -10.17 15.09
N ASP A 171 -18.31 -11.14 14.66
CA ASP A 171 -19.56 -11.49 15.35
C ASP A 171 -19.32 -11.95 16.79
N ARG A 172 -18.33 -12.83 16.99
CA ARG A 172 -17.97 -13.31 18.32
C ARG A 172 -17.29 -12.24 19.18
N LEU A 173 -16.56 -11.30 18.56
CA LEU A 173 -15.93 -10.17 19.27
C LEU A 173 -16.96 -9.13 19.72
N VAL A 174 -17.99 -8.86 18.90
CA VAL A 174 -19.11 -7.98 19.27
C VAL A 174 -19.93 -8.63 20.39
N ALA A 175 -20.28 -9.90 20.27
CA ALA A 175 -20.97 -10.66 21.31
C ALA A 175 -20.15 -10.79 22.61
N GLY A 176 -18.81 -10.78 22.50
CA GLY A 176 -17.91 -11.03 23.63
C GLY A 176 -17.76 -12.52 23.96
N ASP A 177 -18.06 -13.40 23.01
CA ASP A 177 -18.04 -14.86 23.13
C ASP A 177 -16.82 -15.46 22.41
N PHE A 178 -15.66 -15.33 23.03
CA PHE A 178 -14.41 -15.81 22.45
C PHE A 178 -13.50 -16.42 23.52
N ILE A 179 -12.57 -17.26 23.07
CA ILE A 179 -11.50 -17.81 23.89
C ILE A 179 -10.22 -17.08 23.49
N ALA A 180 -9.43 -16.70 24.49
CA ALA A 180 -8.09 -16.15 24.31
C ALA A 180 -7.06 -17.03 25.02
N THR A 181 -5.91 -17.22 24.39
CA THR A 181 -4.81 -18.06 24.90
C THR A 181 -3.57 -17.23 25.13
N LYS A 182 -2.97 -17.37 26.32
CA LYS A 182 -1.74 -16.68 26.67
C LYS A 182 -0.61 -17.00 25.70
N GLN A 183 0.12 -15.96 25.27
CA GLN A 183 1.26 -16.13 24.38
C GLN A 183 2.39 -16.94 25.04
N SER A 184 3.03 -17.80 24.25
CA SER A 184 4.24 -18.50 24.69
C SER A 184 5.41 -17.54 24.85
N LEU A 185 6.28 -17.80 25.84
CA LEU A 185 7.56 -17.10 25.99
C LEU A 185 8.60 -17.65 25.00
N ASN A 186 8.48 -18.90 24.57
CA ASN A 186 9.42 -19.52 23.65
C ASN A 186 9.22 -18.99 22.23
N GLY A 187 10.30 -18.61 21.56
CA GLY A 187 10.27 -18.05 20.20
C GLY A 187 9.73 -16.61 20.12
N ALA A 188 9.49 -15.95 21.25
CA ALA A 188 9.12 -14.55 21.30
C ALA A 188 10.22 -13.65 20.71
N SER A 189 9.84 -12.68 19.87
CA SER A 189 10.77 -11.66 19.37
C SER A 189 10.08 -10.30 19.23
N TYR A 190 10.87 -9.23 19.30
CA TYR A 190 10.38 -7.84 19.27
C TYR A 190 11.36 -6.96 18.50
N TYR A 191 10.82 -6.04 17.71
CA TYR A 191 11.59 -5.01 17.01
C TYR A 191 11.02 -3.63 17.30
N SER A 192 11.89 -2.70 17.72
CA SER A 192 11.55 -1.30 17.95
C SER A 192 11.69 -0.46 16.67
N LEU A 193 11.21 0.79 16.69
CA LEU A 193 11.41 1.75 15.59
C LEU A 193 12.89 2.00 15.25
N LYS A 194 13.82 1.75 16.18
CA LYS A 194 15.26 1.91 15.94
C LYS A 194 15.88 0.73 15.18
N SER A 195 15.13 -0.35 14.96
CA SER A 195 15.62 -1.58 14.31
C SER A 195 15.93 -1.38 12.83
N ILE A 196 15.28 -0.41 12.15
CA ILE A 196 15.53 -0.06 10.75
C ILE A 196 15.53 1.47 10.64
N SER A 197 16.57 2.03 10.03
CA SER A 197 16.62 3.45 9.68
C SER A 197 16.36 3.63 8.19
N TYR A 198 15.09 3.84 7.82
CA TYR A 198 14.69 4.00 6.41
C TYR A 198 15.35 5.19 5.71
N SER A 199 15.72 6.25 6.45
CA SER A 199 16.41 7.42 5.89
C SER A 199 17.86 7.15 5.49
N THR A 200 18.46 6.05 5.94
CA THR A 200 19.88 5.74 5.72
C THR A 200 20.11 4.28 5.29
N ILE A 201 19.13 3.65 4.64
CA ILE A 201 19.26 2.28 4.14
C ILE A 201 20.51 2.14 3.27
N LYS A 202 21.33 1.15 3.62
CA LYS A 202 22.49 0.72 2.84
C LYS A 202 22.46 -0.79 2.75
N LEU A 203 22.62 -1.31 1.54
CA LEU A 203 22.77 -2.75 1.31
C LEU A 203 24.14 -3.18 1.84
N ASP A 204 24.15 -4.16 2.75
CA ASP A 204 25.36 -4.87 3.12
C ASP A 204 25.62 -5.99 2.11
N LEU A 205 26.51 -5.71 1.17
CA LEU A 205 26.90 -6.61 0.08
C LEU A 205 27.98 -7.61 0.49
N ARG A 206 28.42 -7.60 1.76
CA ARG A 206 29.38 -8.58 2.32
C ARG A 206 28.64 -9.72 3.04
N LYS A 207 27.58 -10.19 2.39
CA LYS A 207 26.66 -11.22 2.87
C LYS A 207 26.50 -12.30 1.81
N THR A 208 25.81 -13.40 2.16
CA THR A 208 25.41 -14.40 1.17
C THR A 208 24.47 -13.78 0.13
N ALA A 209 24.39 -14.37 -1.06
CA ALA A 209 23.49 -13.94 -2.12
C ALA A 209 22.03 -13.89 -1.63
N PHE A 210 21.65 -14.87 -0.81
CA PHE A 210 20.31 -14.94 -0.21
C PHE A 210 20.04 -13.79 0.77
N GLU A 211 21.00 -13.45 1.64
CA GLU A 211 20.87 -12.31 2.55
C GLU A 211 20.86 -10.97 1.79
N ILE A 212 21.65 -10.81 0.72
CA ILE A 212 21.60 -9.60 -0.14
C ILE A 212 20.24 -9.49 -0.81
N HIS A 213 19.75 -10.60 -1.40
CA HIS A 213 18.43 -10.65 -2.02
C HIS A 213 17.32 -10.30 -1.01
N ASN A 214 17.37 -10.85 0.20
CA ASN A 214 16.46 -10.52 1.30
C ASN A 214 16.50 -9.05 1.69
N GLN A 215 17.69 -8.43 1.77
CA GLN A 215 17.81 -6.99 2.01
C GLN A 215 17.12 -6.17 0.91
N VAL A 216 17.35 -6.51 -0.37
CA VAL A 216 16.70 -5.79 -1.47
C VAL A 216 15.18 -5.90 -1.36
N ARG A 217 14.63 -7.11 -1.30
CA ARG A 217 13.16 -7.28 -1.27
C ARG A 217 12.53 -6.75 0.04
N ALA A 218 13.27 -6.71 1.16
CA ALA A 218 12.80 -6.11 2.41
C ALA A 218 12.73 -4.57 2.37
N PHE A 219 13.41 -3.93 1.41
CA PHE A 219 13.48 -2.47 1.31
C PHE A 219 12.85 -1.91 0.03
N VAL A 220 12.43 -2.77 -0.90
CA VAL A 220 11.64 -2.38 -2.08
C VAL A 220 10.20 -2.11 -1.64
N PHE A 221 9.90 -0.85 -1.37
CA PHE A 221 8.54 -0.36 -1.13
C PHE A 221 8.39 1.01 -1.79
N ARG A 222 8.06 1.04 -3.08
CA ARG A 222 8.10 2.24 -3.92
C ARG A 222 7.39 3.47 -3.34
N GLU A 223 6.25 3.28 -2.69
CA GLU A 223 5.50 4.38 -2.07
C GLU A 223 6.23 5.06 -0.92
N PHE A 224 7.24 4.40 -0.35
CA PHE A 224 8.13 4.97 0.67
C PHE A 224 9.56 5.16 0.15
N GLN A 225 10.22 4.08 -0.30
CA GLN A 225 11.58 4.11 -0.81
C GLN A 225 11.96 2.85 -1.61
N LEU A 226 13.05 2.96 -2.37
CA LEU A 226 13.83 1.84 -2.91
C LEU A 226 15.28 1.92 -2.40
N PRO A 227 15.96 0.79 -2.16
CA PRO A 227 17.37 0.79 -1.80
C PRO A 227 18.22 1.39 -2.93
N GLN A 228 19.26 2.14 -2.58
CA GLN A 228 20.14 2.81 -3.55
C GLN A 228 21.45 2.05 -3.72
N PHE A 229 21.95 1.98 -4.96
CA PHE A 229 23.27 1.45 -5.27
C PHE A 229 23.87 2.15 -6.51
N ASN A 230 25.10 2.65 -6.38
CA ASN A 230 25.82 3.36 -7.46
C ASN A 230 24.99 4.42 -8.21
N GLY A 231 24.22 5.23 -7.46
CA GLY A 231 23.41 6.31 -8.02
C GLY A 231 22.07 5.88 -8.62
N TRP A 232 21.74 4.59 -8.56
CA TRP A 232 20.47 4.04 -9.02
C TRP A 232 19.61 3.55 -7.86
N SER A 233 18.30 3.76 -7.99
CA SER A 233 17.33 3.02 -7.21
C SER A 233 17.29 1.58 -7.71
N ILE A 234 17.26 0.62 -6.79
CA ILE A 234 17.22 -0.82 -7.11
C ILE A 234 15.81 -1.34 -6.86
N CYS A 235 15.16 -1.83 -7.91
CA CYS A 235 13.77 -2.27 -7.86
C CYS A 235 13.60 -3.77 -7.58
N ARG A 236 14.60 -4.59 -7.93
CA ARG A 236 14.60 -6.04 -7.66
C ARG A 236 16.01 -6.61 -7.65
N SER A 237 16.13 -7.86 -7.24
CA SER A 237 17.37 -8.61 -7.35
C SER A 237 17.15 -10.04 -7.82
N LEU A 238 18.20 -10.69 -8.33
CA LEU A 238 18.18 -12.11 -8.71
C LEU A 238 19.49 -12.76 -8.28
N ILE A 239 19.42 -13.93 -7.64
CA ILE A 239 20.59 -14.75 -7.33
C ILE A 239 20.98 -15.54 -8.58
N THR A 240 22.26 -15.49 -8.95
CA THR A 240 22.77 -16.25 -10.10
C THR A 240 23.32 -17.63 -9.66
N ASN A 241 23.64 -18.48 -10.63
CA ASN A 241 24.43 -19.70 -10.39
C ASN A 241 25.95 -19.46 -10.56
N GLN A 242 26.36 -18.21 -10.81
CA GLN A 242 27.77 -17.84 -10.98
C GLN A 242 28.36 -17.48 -9.62
N ARG A 243 29.63 -17.81 -9.43
CA ARG A 243 30.39 -17.47 -8.23
C ARG A 243 31.71 -16.83 -8.62
N SER A 244 31.78 -15.51 -8.47
CA SER A 244 33.00 -14.77 -8.76
C SER A 244 34.06 -14.95 -7.68
N SER A 245 35.34 -14.89 -8.06
CA SER A 245 36.49 -14.95 -7.13
C SER A 245 36.82 -13.59 -6.49
N SER A 246 36.16 -12.52 -6.93
CA SER A 246 36.34 -11.17 -6.40
C SER A 246 35.81 -11.04 -4.97
N ARG A 247 36.29 -10.03 -4.24
CA ARG A 247 35.79 -9.74 -2.90
C ARG A 247 34.29 -9.42 -2.91
N ALA A 248 33.56 -9.86 -1.89
CA ALA A 248 32.15 -9.55 -1.72
C ALA A 248 31.90 -8.02 -1.73
N GLY A 249 30.84 -7.61 -2.44
CA GLY A 249 30.50 -6.22 -2.73
C GLY A 249 31.20 -5.61 -3.94
N HIS A 250 32.08 -6.33 -4.63
CA HIS A 250 32.67 -5.85 -5.89
C HIS A 250 31.67 -5.99 -7.05
N VAL A 251 31.52 -4.93 -7.84
CA VAL A 251 30.77 -4.98 -9.11
C VAL A 251 31.61 -5.74 -10.13
N ILE A 252 31.11 -6.88 -10.57
CA ILE A 252 31.74 -7.71 -11.60
C ILE A 252 31.41 -7.18 -12.98
N GLU A 253 30.19 -6.69 -13.16
CA GLU A 253 29.66 -6.23 -14.44
C GLU A 253 28.57 -5.19 -14.18
N GLU A 254 28.56 -4.17 -15.03
CA GLU A 254 27.47 -3.21 -15.12
C GLU A 254 26.92 -3.24 -16.54
N THR A 255 25.60 -3.41 -16.64
CA THR A 255 24.83 -3.27 -17.87
C THR A 255 23.88 -2.08 -17.73
N ASP A 256 23.18 -1.74 -18.81
CA ASP A 256 22.09 -0.75 -18.74
C ASP A 256 20.98 -1.22 -17.78
N THR A 257 20.75 -2.52 -17.63
CA THR A 257 19.64 -3.05 -16.81
C THR A 257 20.00 -3.34 -15.36
N TYR A 258 21.23 -3.76 -15.08
CA TYR A 258 21.59 -4.27 -13.76
C TYR A 258 23.08 -4.14 -13.46
N PHE A 259 23.41 -4.24 -12.18
CA PHE A 259 24.75 -4.52 -11.68
C PHE A 259 24.84 -5.99 -11.27
N ARG A 260 25.88 -6.71 -11.70
CA ARG A 260 26.21 -8.02 -11.14
C ARG A 260 27.29 -7.85 -10.08
N VAL A 261 26.98 -8.24 -8.86
CA VAL A 261 27.82 -8.00 -7.68
C VAL A 261 28.24 -9.33 -7.07
N ALA A 262 29.53 -9.48 -6.78
CA ALA A 262 30.03 -10.64 -6.03
C ALA A 262 29.52 -10.62 -4.59
N SER A 263 29.10 -11.76 -4.07
CA SER A 263 28.70 -11.95 -2.67
C SER A 263 29.69 -12.89 -1.95
N ILE A 264 29.34 -13.39 -0.76
CA ILE A 264 30.09 -14.46 -0.08
C ILE A 264 30.03 -15.80 -0.84
N ASP A 265 28.93 -16.07 -1.53
CA ASP A 265 28.70 -17.28 -2.31
C ASP A 265 28.42 -16.96 -3.79
N ASN A 266 27.15 -16.88 -4.21
CA ASN A 266 26.80 -16.65 -5.61
C ASN A 266 26.69 -15.14 -5.92
N ASP A 267 26.92 -14.75 -7.16
CA ASP A 267 26.74 -13.37 -7.59
C ASP A 267 25.25 -13.00 -7.57
N VAL A 268 24.96 -11.73 -7.30
CA VAL A 268 23.61 -11.16 -7.27
C VAL A 268 23.47 -10.09 -8.34
N LEU A 269 22.38 -10.15 -9.11
CA LEU A 269 21.99 -9.07 -10.01
C LEU A 269 21.14 -8.06 -9.23
N LEU A 270 21.48 -6.78 -9.31
CA LEU A 270 20.72 -5.66 -8.77
C LEU A 270 20.15 -4.85 -9.92
N PHE A 271 18.83 -4.86 -10.11
CA PHE A 271 18.17 -4.25 -11.27
C PHE A 271 17.86 -2.78 -11.03
N LYS A 272 18.18 -1.96 -12.02
CA LYS A 272 17.98 -0.51 -12.02
C LYS A 272 16.50 -0.17 -12.21
N ASP A 273 16.02 0.80 -11.43
CA ASP A 273 14.66 1.34 -11.54
C ASP A 273 14.56 2.37 -12.66
N TYR A 274 13.81 2.06 -13.72
CA TYR A 274 13.62 2.92 -14.91
C TYR A 274 12.32 3.74 -14.90
N TYR A 275 11.45 3.53 -13.92
CA TYR A 275 10.17 4.24 -13.82
C TYR A 275 10.30 5.76 -13.73
N PRO A 276 11.27 6.34 -12.98
CA PRO A 276 11.46 7.80 -12.97
C PRO A 276 11.76 8.38 -14.37
N GLN A 277 12.55 7.67 -15.17
CA GLN A 277 12.91 8.05 -16.53
C GLN A 277 11.70 7.92 -17.47
N LEU A 278 10.92 6.84 -17.35
CA LEU A 278 9.68 6.65 -18.08
C LEU A 278 8.70 7.81 -17.82
N TRP A 279 8.48 8.15 -16.54
CA TRP A 279 7.60 9.25 -16.15
C TRP A 279 8.12 10.61 -16.63
N SER A 280 9.44 10.82 -16.60
CA SER A 280 10.06 12.04 -17.13
C SER A 280 9.86 12.15 -18.64
N ALA A 281 10.10 11.08 -19.39
CA ALA A 281 9.88 11.02 -20.83
C ALA A 281 8.42 11.30 -21.18
N ALA A 282 7.49 10.70 -20.43
CA ALA A 282 6.06 10.93 -20.60
C ALA A 282 5.61 12.36 -20.30
N LYS A 283 6.30 13.05 -19.38
CA LYS A 283 6.02 14.45 -19.04
C LYS A 283 6.46 15.42 -20.15
N ILE A 284 7.67 15.24 -20.68
CA ILE A 284 8.29 16.20 -21.61
C ILE A 284 8.10 15.84 -23.09
N GLY A 285 7.55 14.66 -23.40
CA GLY A 285 7.33 14.24 -24.78
C GLY A 285 8.55 13.59 -25.43
N ASP A 286 9.51 13.09 -24.65
CA ASP A 286 10.74 12.51 -25.18
C ASP A 286 10.51 11.07 -25.68
N LEU A 287 10.23 10.94 -26.97
CA LEU A 287 9.98 9.65 -27.62
C LEU A 287 11.20 8.72 -27.64
N ASN A 288 12.42 9.26 -27.60
CA ASN A 288 13.63 8.45 -27.62
C ASN A 288 13.84 7.80 -26.25
N SER A 289 13.79 8.59 -25.17
CA SER A 289 13.85 8.04 -23.81
C SER A 289 12.66 7.13 -23.50
N LEU A 290 11.47 7.44 -24.04
CA LEU A 290 10.31 6.57 -23.93
C LEU A 290 10.60 5.18 -24.53
N ALA A 291 11.11 5.13 -25.77
CA ALA A 291 11.43 3.86 -26.43
C ALA A 291 12.43 3.03 -25.61
N VAL A 292 13.49 3.66 -25.08
CA VAL A 292 14.47 2.97 -24.23
C VAL A 292 13.85 2.45 -22.94
N THR A 293 12.99 3.24 -22.28
CA THR A 293 12.43 2.90 -20.96
C THR A 293 11.35 1.82 -21.04
N LEU A 294 10.59 1.76 -22.15
CA LEU A 294 9.55 0.74 -22.36
C LEU A 294 10.13 -0.69 -22.31
N ASP A 295 11.34 -0.90 -22.84
CA ASP A 295 12.00 -2.21 -22.82
C ASP A 295 12.61 -2.58 -21.45
N LYS A 296 12.50 -1.69 -20.46
CA LYS A 296 13.17 -1.80 -19.14
C LYS A 296 12.20 -1.84 -17.97
N VAL A 297 10.91 -1.66 -18.22
CA VAL A 297 9.83 -1.72 -17.22
C VAL A 297 8.94 -2.93 -17.49
N ASP A 298 8.27 -3.40 -16.45
CA ASP A 298 7.42 -4.59 -16.47
C ASP A 298 5.92 -4.29 -16.29
N ASP A 299 5.57 -3.09 -15.83
CA ASP A 299 4.19 -2.65 -15.55
C ASP A 299 3.99 -1.19 -15.98
N LEU A 300 3.37 -0.95 -17.13
CA LEU A 300 3.11 0.40 -17.64
C LEU A 300 2.11 1.19 -16.79
N ASP A 301 1.32 0.50 -15.98
CA ASP A 301 0.30 1.08 -15.12
C ASP A 301 0.79 1.32 -13.69
N LEU A 302 2.08 1.08 -13.42
CA LEU A 302 2.69 1.40 -12.16
C LEU A 302 2.60 2.91 -11.88
N ARG A 303 2.09 3.22 -10.69
CA ARG A 303 1.83 4.59 -10.24
C ARG A 303 2.98 5.11 -9.39
N ASN A 304 3.29 6.40 -9.56
CA ASN A 304 4.19 7.12 -8.67
C ASN A 304 3.52 7.44 -7.31
N GLY A 305 4.25 8.12 -6.42
CA GLY A 305 3.73 8.50 -5.09
C GLY A 305 2.47 9.40 -5.13
N ASN A 306 2.19 10.09 -6.25
CA ASN A 306 0.97 10.88 -6.44
C ASN A 306 -0.18 10.07 -7.06
N GLY A 307 0.04 8.77 -7.31
CA GLY A 307 -0.93 7.89 -7.95
C GLY A 307 -0.94 7.98 -9.47
N TRP A 308 0.05 8.60 -10.12
CA TRP A 308 0.03 8.79 -11.58
C TRP A 308 0.89 7.73 -12.27
N ASN A 309 0.33 7.05 -13.27
CA ASN A 309 1.11 6.23 -14.21
C ASN A 309 1.64 7.09 -15.37
N ALA A 310 2.41 6.48 -16.27
CA ALA A 310 2.99 7.19 -17.42
C ALA A 310 1.93 7.80 -18.34
N LEU A 311 0.80 7.10 -18.55
CA LEU A 311 -0.26 7.55 -19.45
C LEU A 311 -1.02 8.76 -18.88
N MET A 312 -1.29 8.79 -17.57
CA MET A 312 -1.88 9.96 -16.89
C MET A 312 -0.97 11.19 -17.00
N ILE A 313 0.34 11.01 -16.81
CA ILE A 313 1.33 12.09 -16.96
C ILE A 313 1.28 12.63 -18.38
N ALA A 314 1.33 11.75 -19.38
CA ALA A 314 1.30 12.14 -20.79
C ALA A 314 -0.01 12.88 -21.16
N ALA A 315 -1.16 12.38 -20.68
CA ALA A 315 -2.47 12.98 -20.89
C ALA A 315 -2.58 14.37 -20.29
N TYR A 316 -2.14 14.56 -19.04
CA TYR A 316 -2.15 15.85 -18.37
C TYR A 316 -1.24 16.88 -19.06
N HIS A 317 -0.12 16.44 -19.63
CA HIS A 317 0.83 17.30 -20.33
C HIS A 317 0.57 17.44 -21.84
N GLY A 318 -0.47 16.80 -22.38
CA GLY A 318 -0.83 16.89 -23.80
C GLY A 318 0.15 16.17 -24.75
N GLN A 319 0.88 15.16 -24.26
CA GLN A 319 1.90 14.45 -25.03
C GLN A 319 1.27 13.36 -25.91
N VAL A 320 0.57 13.76 -26.96
CA VAL A 320 -0.25 12.87 -27.80
C VAL A 320 0.54 11.70 -28.38
N LEU A 321 1.75 11.94 -28.92
CA LEU A 321 2.58 10.88 -29.48
C LEU A 321 3.06 9.89 -28.42
N VAL A 322 3.36 10.36 -27.21
CA VAL A 322 3.70 9.49 -26.06
C VAL A 322 2.48 8.64 -25.68
N MET A 323 1.29 9.24 -25.58
CA MET A 323 0.05 8.52 -25.29
C MET A 323 -0.21 7.41 -26.30
N GLN A 324 -0.05 7.69 -27.60
CA GLN A 324 -0.18 6.66 -28.66
C GLN A 324 0.79 5.50 -28.45
N ARG A 325 2.05 5.78 -28.11
CA ARG A 325 3.07 4.75 -27.86
C ARG A 325 2.78 3.93 -26.61
N LEU A 326 2.35 4.57 -25.52
CA LEU A 326 1.98 3.89 -24.28
C LEU A 326 0.76 2.99 -24.48
N LEU A 327 -0.29 3.47 -25.17
CA LEU A 327 -1.47 2.68 -25.51
C LEU A 327 -1.11 1.50 -26.42
N ALA A 328 -0.27 1.71 -27.43
CA ALA A 328 0.20 0.65 -28.32
C ALA A 328 1.04 -0.40 -27.58
N ALA A 329 1.74 -0.01 -26.52
CA ALA A 329 2.49 -0.91 -25.64
C ALA A 329 1.60 -1.60 -24.58
N GLY A 330 0.31 -1.26 -24.50
CA GLY A 330 -0.67 -1.91 -23.65
C GLY A 330 -1.01 -1.20 -22.33
N ALA A 331 -0.65 0.08 -22.17
CA ALA A 331 -1.07 0.86 -21.01
C ALA A 331 -2.59 0.98 -20.93
N ASP A 332 -3.17 0.90 -19.73
CA ASP A 332 -4.62 0.92 -19.52
C ASP A 332 -5.20 2.34 -19.69
N PRO A 333 -6.05 2.58 -20.72
CA PRO A 333 -6.71 3.88 -20.90
C PRO A 333 -7.73 4.21 -19.79
N ASP A 334 -8.20 3.21 -19.04
CA ASP A 334 -9.17 3.37 -17.95
C ASP A 334 -8.51 3.46 -16.57
N ALA A 335 -7.18 3.48 -16.51
CA ALA A 335 -6.43 3.60 -15.27
C ALA A 335 -6.88 4.82 -14.46
N ALA A 336 -6.88 4.67 -13.13
CA ALA A 336 -7.24 5.73 -12.19
C ALA A 336 -6.15 5.93 -11.12
N ASN A 337 -5.95 7.19 -10.73
CA ASN A 337 -5.06 7.52 -9.63
C ASN A 337 -5.66 7.09 -8.28
N TYR A 338 -4.96 7.39 -7.19
CA TYR A 338 -5.43 7.09 -5.82
C TYR A 338 -6.70 7.84 -5.39
N LYS A 339 -7.19 8.78 -6.20
CA LYS A 339 -8.42 9.56 -5.99
C LYS A 339 -9.53 9.18 -6.98
N GLY A 340 -9.36 8.09 -7.72
CA GLY A 340 -10.29 7.67 -8.77
C GLY A 340 -10.29 8.55 -10.03
N THR A 341 -9.42 9.56 -10.12
CA THR A 341 -9.30 10.40 -11.33
C THR A 341 -8.72 9.57 -12.47
N THR A 342 -9.48 9.41 -13.56
CA THR A 342 -9.10 8.59 -14.71
C THR A 342 -8.16 9.32 -15.68
N VAL A 343 -7.49 8.58 -16.56
CA VAL A 343 -6.69 9.16 -17.66
C VAL A 343 -7.52 10.16 -18.47
N LEU A 344 -8.79 9.85 -18.75
CA LEU A 344 -9.67 10.72 -19.53
C LEU A 344 -9.99 12.05 -18.80
N MET A 345 -10.12 12.02 -17.46
CA MET A 345 -10.27 13.24 -16.66
C MET A 345 -9.02 14.12 -16.71
N TYR A 346 -7.82 13.52 -16.79
CA TYR A 346 -6.58 14.27 -17.02
C TYR A 346 -6.53 14.89 -18.42
N ALA A 347 -6.95 14.15 -19.45
CA ALA A 347 -7.05 14.68 -20.81
C ALA A 347 -8.06 15.85 -20.89
N LEU A 348 -9.19 15.77 -20.17
CA LEU A 348 -10.13 16.89 -20.04
C LEU A 348 -9.49 18.12 -19.38
N SER A 349 -8.69 17.91 -18.32
CA SER A 349 -7.97 19.01 -17.65
C SER A 349 -6.98 19.69 -18.59
N ARG A 350 -6.31 18.94 -19.48
CA ARG A 350 -5.44 19.50 -20.50
C ARG A 350 -6.22 20.25 -21.58
N TYR A 351 -7.35 19.69 -22.03
CA TYR A 351 -8.25 20.37 -22.97
C TYR A 351 -8.74 21.70 -22.41
N GLU A 352 -9.17 21.74 -21.14
CA GLU A 352 -9.61 22.98 -20.48
C GLU A 352 -8.55 24.08 -20.57
N GLN A 353 -7.28 23.73 -20.36
CA GLN A 353 -6.17 24.69 -20.35
C GLN A 353 -5.76 25.19 -21.75
N THR A 354 -5.95 24.38 -22.79
CA THR A 354 -5.29 24.60 -24.09
C THR A 354 -6.21 24.57 -25.30
N GLN A 355 -7.41 24.02 -25.14
CA GLN A 355 -8.35 23.67 -26.21
C GLN A 355 -7.76 22.70 -27.26
N GLU A 356 -6.67 22.00 -26.91
CA GLU A 356 -6.07 20.96 -27.76
C GLU A 356 -6.90 19.66 -27.69
N PHE A 357 -7.64 19.38 -28.76
CA PHE A 357 -8.61 18.28 -28.77
C PHE A 357 -8.00 16.88 -28.94
N ALA A 358 -6.86 16.76 -29.63
CA ALA A 358 -6.31 15.47 -30.06
C ALA A 358 -6.03 14.48 -28.91
N GLY A 359 -5.57 14.98 -27.76
CA GLY A 359 -5.31 14.13 -26.59
C GLY A 359 -6.59 13.57 -25.97
N PHE A 360 -7.62 14.42 -25.84
CA PHE A 360 -8.93 13.99 -25.33
C PHE A 360 -9.56 12.95 -26.25
N ASP A 361 -9.60 13.19 -27.56
CA ASP A 361 -10.17 12.27 -28.56
C ASP A 361 -9.48 10.90 -28.54
N LEU A 362 -8.15 10.89 -28.43
CA LEU A 362 -7.38 9.65 -28.37
C LEU A 362 -7.74 8.79 -27.15
N ILE A 363 -7.78 9.41 -25.96
CA ILE A 363 -8.11 8.67 -24.74
C ILE A 363 -9.59 8.27 -24.73
N ALA A 364 -10.50 9.17 -25.15
CA ALA A 364 -11.93 8.88 -25.20
C ALA A 364 -12.24 7.68 -26.12
N SER A 365 -11.54 7.58 -27.26
CA SER A 365 -11.69 6.47 -28.20
C SER A 365 -11.10 5.15 -27.68
N ALA A 366 -10.14 5.21 -26.76
CA ALA A 366 -9.49 4.03 -26.18
C ALA A 366 -10.17 3.53 -24.89
N ALA A 367 -10.75 4.45 -24.12
CA ALA A 367 -11.37 4.18 -22.83
C ALA A 367 -12.66 3.36 -22.96
N LYS A 368 -12.85 2.39 -22.07
CA LYS A 368 -14.04 1.52 -22.04
C LYS A 368 -14.91 1.82 -20.82
N ARG A 369 -14.39 2.51 -19.80
CA ARG A 369 -15.07 2.76 -18.52
C ARG A 369 -15.41 4.24 -18.31
N LEU A 370 -16.27 4.76 -19.18
CA LEU A 370 -16.71 6.17 -19.17
C LEU A 370 -17.64 6.53 -17.99
N ASN A 371 -18.08 5.56 -17.20
CA ASN A 371 -18.91 5.74 -16.00
C ASN A 371 -18.13 5.65 -14.69
N ALA A 372 -16.79 5.61 -14.74
CA ALA A 372 -15.97 5.66 -13.53
C ALA A 372 -16.21 6.96 -12.77
N ILE A 373 -16.35 6.86 -11.45
CA ILE A 373 -16.49 7.98 -10.52
C ILE A 373 -15.17 8.23 -9.80
N ASP A 374 -14.78 9.49 -9.71
CA ASP A 374 -13.68 9.90 -8.84
C ASP A 374 -14.16 10.11 -7.39
N HIS A 375 -13.26 10.48 -6.48
CA HIS A 375 -13.61 10.71 -5.08
C HIS A 375 -14.46 11.97 -4.85
N THR A 376 -14.68 12.81 -5.86
CA THR A 376 -15.69 13.87 -5.78
C THR A 376 -17.10 13.35 -6.05
N GLY A 377 -17.23 12.05 -6.38
CA GLY A 377 -18.49 11.41 -6.75
C GLY A 377 -18.89 11.68 -8.19
N ARG A 378 -17.99 12.19 -9.02
CA ARG A 378 -18.29 12.64 -10.38
C ARG A 378 -17.69 11.74 -11.45
N THR A 379 -18.45 11.55 -12.50
CA THR A 379 -18.06 10.93 -13.76
C THR A 379 -17.43 11.95 -14.71
N ILE A 380 -16.79 11.47 -15.77
CA ILE A 380 -16.27 12.34 -16.84
C ILE A 380 -17.38 13.18 -17.49
N ARG A 381 -18.60 12.62 -17.66
CA ARG A 381 -19.73 13.33 -18.28
C ARG A 381 -20.16 14.52 -17.43
N GLU A 382 -20.22 14.34 -16.12
CA GLU A 382 -20.57 15.42 -15.18
C GLU A 382 -19.50 16.50 -15.14
N TRP A 383 -18.21 16.13 -15.18
CA TRP A 383 -17.12 17.09 -15.29
C TRP A 383 -17.17 17.91 -16.59
N ILE A 384 -17.48 17.28 -17.72
CA ILE A 384 -17.63 17.97 -19.01
C ILE A 384 -18.75 19.02 -18.96
N VAL A 385 -19.89 18.67 -18.36
CA VAL A 385 -21.03 19.59 -18.21
C VAL A 385 -20.67 20.74 -17.28
N GLU A 386 -20.10 20.46 -16.11
CA GLU A 386 -19.70 21.51 -15.15
C GLU A 386 -18.69 22.49 -15.75
N LYS A 387 -17.70 21.98 -16.49
CA LYS A 387 -16.68 22.80 -17.15
C LYS A 387 -17.17 23.49 -18.43
N SER A 388 -18.46 23.35 -18.77
CA SER A 388 -19.09 23.98 -19.92
C SER A 388 -18.48 23.58 -21.28
N PHE A 389 -18.16 22.29 -21.46
CA PHE A 389 -17.66 21.72 -22.72
C PHE A 389 -18.58 20.66 -23.36
N PRO A 390 -19.90 20.93 -23.51
CA PRO A 390 -20.89 19.90 -23.88
C PRO A 390 -20.61 19.22 -25.23
N HIS A 391 -19.91 19.88 -26.16
CA HIS A 391 -19.51 19.30 -27.44
C HIS A 391 -18.56 18.09 -27.29
N LEU A 392 -17.88 17.94 -26.15
CA LEU A 392 -17.07 16.76 -25.86
C LEU A 392 -17.91 15.52 -25.53
N LEU A 393 -19.19 15.67 -25.19
CA LEU A 393 -20.06 14.53 -24.89
C LEU A 393 -20.28 13.63 -26.12
N ASP A 394 -20.26 14.20 -27.32
CA ASP A 394 -20.41 13.47 -28.58
C ASP A 394 -19.31 12.41 -28.77
N LYS A 395 -18.16 12.64 -28.14
CA LYS A 395 -16.97 11.78 -28.18
C LYS A 395 -16.96 10.66 -27.16
N LEU A 396 -17.94 10.66 -26.25
CA LEU A 396 -18.12 9.62 -25.25
C LEU A 396 -19.13 8.55 -25.69
N SER A 397 -19.53 8.56 -26.96
CA SER A 397 -20.50 7.61 -27.52
C SER A 397 -19.83 6.26 -27.79
N PRO A 398 -20.53 5.13 -27.54
CA PRO A 398 -19.95 3.78 -27.61
C PRO A 398 -19.42 3.38 -28.98
#